data_AF-A0A7W7R6D0-F1
#
_entry.id   AF-A0A7W7R6D0-F1
#
_cell.length_a   1.000
_cell.length_b   1.000
_cell.length_c   1.000
_cell.angle_alpha   90.00
_cell.angle_beta   90.00
_cell.angle_gamma   90.00
#
_symmetry.space_group_name_H-M   'P 1'
#
loop_
_entity.id
_entity.type
_entity.pdbx_description
1 polymer ?
#
loop_
_entity_poly.entity_id
_entity_poly.type
_entity_poly.pdbx_seq_one_letter_code
_entity_poly.pdbx_strand_id
1 'polypeptide(L)'
;MTAAGDRAGSTNATSTTGSGGRGRRPRGSAAERRAQILTAARTLFAERGFHATTTRELAASADLNDALLYRHFASKEEILAGLMDQAVAVFQALPELPVPPPGAEPELPLEVLLRFVGEGFVRVARANLDLLTIMISEHRSLAEDTRFVEFVDRAATELGALIDGHRGGQGEPAGAGEGAGDATGYLTARTFFGSLISFLLLQDVLGLDRIRPLDPADYVRELARTAAGRASV
;
A
#
# COMPACT_ATOMS: atom_id res chain seq x y z
N MET A 1 -45.46 -30.37 -69.48
CA MET A 1 -44.60 -29.21 -69.78
C MET A 1 -43.34 -29.35 -68.93
N THR A 2 -42.38 -30.18 -69.38
CA THR A 2 -41.10 -29.79 -70.04
C THR A 2 -40.06 -29.35 -69.01
N ALA A 3 -39.22 -30.29 -68.53
CA ALA A 3 -37.78 -30.47 -68.84
C ALA A 3 -36.87 -29.42 -68.14
N ALA A 4 -35.99 -29.78 -67.19
CA ALA A 4 -34.72 -30.52 -67.30
C ALA A 4 -33.59 -29.76 -68.05
N GLY A 5 -32.42 -29.65 -67.40
CA GLY A 5 -31.14 -29.15 -67.91
C GLY A 5 -30.49 -28.19 -66.89
N ASP A 6 -29.60 -28.59 -66.00
CA ASP A 6 -28.26 -29.17 -66.17
C ASP A 6 -27.35 -28.37 -67.12
N ARG A 7 -26.33 -27.70 -66.56
CA ARG A 7 -24.92 -27.82 -66.99
C ARG A 7 -23.98 -26.96 -66.15
N ALA A 8 -22.92 -27.64 -65.72
CA ALA A 8 -21.69 -27.10 -65.18
C ALA A 8 -20.97 -26.14 -66.15
N GLY A 9 -20.26 -25.17 -65.57
CA GLY A 9 -19.26 -24.34 -66.23
C GLY A 9 -18.16 -23.98 -65.23
N SER A 10 -17.09 -24.78 -65.22
CA SER A 10 -15.81 -24.49 -64.57
C SER A 10 -15.06 -23.41 -65.35
N THR A 11 -14.45 -22.44 -64.66
CA THR A 11 -13.13 -21.88 -65.04
C THR A 11 -12.51 -20.96 -63.97
N ASN A 12 -11.39 -21.45 -63.42
CA ASN A 12 -10.11 -20.79 -63.08
C ASN A 12 -9.99 -19.55 -62.17
N ALA A 13 -9.29 -19.81 -61.05
CA ALA A 13 -8.01 -19.22 -60.66
C ALA A 13 -7.91 -17.70 -60.45
N THR A 14 -7.76 -17.29 -59.20
CA THR A 14 -6.63 -16.42 -58.79
C THR A 14 -6.30 -16.65 -57.32
N SER A 15 -5.16 -17.30 -57.08
CA SER A 15 -4.41 -17.18 -55.84
C SER A 15 -3.95 -15.73 -55.66
N THR A 16 -4.37 -15.07 -54.58
CA THR A 16 -3.63 -13.92 -54.03
C THR A 16 -3.74 -13.96 -52.51
N THR A 17 -2.62 -14.37 -51.94
CA THR A 17 -2.10 -14.08 -50.61
C THR A 17 -2.44 -12.65 -50.17
N GLY A 18 -3.48 -12.51 -49.34
CA GLY A 18 -3.74 -11.31 -48.55
C GLY A 18 -3.31 -11.55 -47.11
N SER A 19 -2.09 -11.13 -46.79
CA SER A 19 -1.50 -11.02 -45.46
C SER A 19 -2.54 -10.59 -44.42
N GLY A 20 -3.01 -11.56 -43.62
CA GLY A 20 -3.80 -11.29 -42.43
C GLY A 20 -2.96 -10.46 -41.49
N GLY A 21 -3.27 -9.17 -41.42
CA GLY A 21 -2.67 -8.22 -40.50
C GLY A 21 -2.63 -8.83 -39.12
N ARG A 22 -1.43 -9.21 -38.68
CA ARG A 22 -1.15 -9.63 -37.30
C ARG A 22 -1.73 -8.55 -36.41
N GLY A 23 -2.84 -8.87 -35.76
CA GLY A 23 -3.52 -8.02 -34.81
C GLY A 23 -2.49 -7.45 -33.87
N ARG A 24 -2.23 -6.15 -34.03
CA ARG A 24 -1.41 -5.35 -33.13
C ARG A 24 -2.08 -5.52 -31.76
N ARG A 25 -1.55 -6.43 -30.94
CA ARG A 25 -1.96 -6.60 -29.53
C ARG A 25 -2.16 -5.19 -28.96
N PRO A 26 -3.29 -4.90 -28.29
CA PRO A 26 -3.52 -3.58 -27.73
C PRO A 26 -2.27 -3.20 -26.94
N ARG A 27 -1.62 -2.11 -27.35
CA ARG A 27 -0.51 -1.56 -26.57
C ARG A 27 -1.21 -1.10 -25.29
N GLY A 28 -1.08 -1.88 -24.22
CA GLY A 28 -1.61 -1.49 -22.92
C GLY A 28 -1.22 -0.05 -22.62
N SER A 29 -2.09 0.67 -21.91
CA SER A 29 -1.86 2.08 -21.60
C SER A 29 -0.51 2.27 -20.92
N ALA A 30 0.07 3.48 -20.98
CA ALA A 30 1.33 3.76 -20.30
C ALA A 30 1.26 3.45 -18.79
N ALA A 31 0.08 3.63 -18.19
CA ALA A 31 -0.21 3.27 -16.80
C ALA A 31 -0.18 1.75 -16.57
N GLU A 32 -0.82 0.95 -17.44
CA GLU A 32 -0.77 -0.51 -17.36
C GLU A 32 0.65 -1.04 -17.45
N ARG A 33 1.49 -0.46 -18.31
CA ARG A 33 2.91 -0.83 -18.42
C ARG A 33 3.71 -0.47 -17.18
N ARG A 34 3.49 0.71 -16.58
CA ARG A 34 4.12 1.05 -15.29
C ARG A 34 3.68 0.07 -14.20
N ALA A 35 2.39 -0.26 -14.10
CA ALA A 35 1.88 -1.21 -13.12
C ALA A 35 2.48 -2.62 -13.30
N GLN A 36 2.64 -3.06 -14.54
CA GLN A 36 3.28 -4.34 -14.87
C GLN A 36 4.75 -4.37 -14.41
N ILE A 37 5.51 -3.31 -14.66
CA ILE A 37 6.91 -3.19 -14.21
C ILE A 37 6.98 -3.19 -12.68
N LEU A 38 6.13 -2.43 -12.00
CA LEU A 38 6.10 -2.38 -10.54
C LEU A 38 5.73 -3.74 -9.93
N THR A 39 4.82 -4.49 -10.56
CA THR A 39 4.47 -5.85 -10.11
C THR A 39 5.67 -6.81 -10.21
N ALA A 40 6.39 -6.76 -11.32
CA ALA A 40 7.61 -7.53 -11.50
C ALA A 40 8.70 -7.12 -10.50
N ALA A 41 8.85 -5.82 -10.25
CA ALA A 41 9.82 -5.28 -9.30
C ALA A 41 9.52 -5.69 -7.85
N ARG A 42 8.26 -5.56 -7.42
CA ARG A 42 7.79 -5.98 -6.10
C ARG A 42 8.15 -7.44 -5.82
N THR A 43 7.90 -8.31 -6.78
CA THR A 43 8.22 -9.75 -6.67
C THR A 43 9.73 -9.96 -6.54
N LEU A 44 10.52 -9.44 -7.49
CA LEU A 44 11.97 -9.68 -7.53
C LEU A 44 12.71 -9.05 -6.36
N PHE A 45 12.32 -7.85 -5.93
CA PHE A 45 12.93 -7.19 -4.77
C PHE A 45 12.59 -7.90 -3.45
N ALA A 46 11.36 -8.42 -3.30
CA ALA A 46 11.00 -9.21 -2.12
C ALA A 46 11.78 -10.54 -2.04
N GLU A 47 12.03 -11.19 -3.18
CA GLU A 47 12.72 -12.49 -3.23
C GLU A 47 14.25 -12.37 -3.14
N ARG A 48 14.84 -11.37 -3.80
CA ARG A 48 16.31 -11.29 -4.02
C ARG A 48 16.94 -10.02 -3.45
N GLY A 49 16.13 -9.05 -3.04
CA GLY A 49 16.59 -7.71 -2.67
C GLY A 49 16.80 -6.80 -3.88
N PHE A 50 16.82 -5.49 -3.61
CA PHE A 50 16.99 -4.46 -4.64
C PHE A 50 18.35 -4.55 -5.33
N HIS A 51 19.44 -4.69 -4.57
CA HIS A 51 20.79 -4.65 -5.11
C HIS A 51 21.12 -5.85 -6.01
N ALA A 52 20.62 -7.05 -5.69
CA ALA A 52 20.87 -8.26 -6.47
C ALA A 52 20.06 -8.33 -7.77
N THR A 53 19.01 -7.51 -7.90
CA THR A 53 18.12 -7.49 -9.06
C THR A 53 18.62 -6.52 -10.13
N THR A 54 18.68 -6.98 -11.39
CA THR A 54 19.09 -6.16 -12.54
C THR A 54 17.89 -5.61 -13.33
N THR A 55 18.08 -4.49 -14.04
CA THR A 55 17.01 -3.92 -14.91
C THR A 55 16.64 -4.85 -16.07
N ARG A 56 17.58 -5.69 -16.53
CA ARG A 56 17.33 -6.71 -17.54
C ARG A 56 16.42 -7.83 -17.02
N GLU A 57 16.62 -8.28 -15.79
CA GLU A 57 15.72 -9.26 -15.15
C GLU A 57 14.33 -8.66 -14.91
N LEU A 58 14.25 -7.39 -14.50
CA LEU A 58 12.99 -6.67 -14.36
C LEU A 58 12.24 -6.58 -15.68
N ALA A 59 12.91 -6.18 -16.76
CA ALA A 59 12.32 -6.10 -18.09
C ALA A 59 11.82 -7.47 -18.56
N ALA A 60 12.65 -8.52 -18.41
CA ALA A 60 12.28 -9.87 -18.78
C ALA A 60 11.07 -10.39 -17.98
N SER A 61 11.04 -10.16 -16.66
CA SER A 61 9.92 -10.53 -15.78
C SER A 61 8.63 -9.78 -16.14
N ALA A 62 8.75 -8.52 -16.58
CA ALA A 62 7.62 -7.71 -17.05
C ALA A 62 7.21 -7.98 -18.51
N ASP A 63 7.79 -8.96 -19.21
CA ASP A 63 7.58 -9.21 -20.66
C ASP A 63 7.86 -7.95 -21.51
N LEU A 64 8.95 -7.25 -21.19
CA LEU A 64 9.45 -6.06 -21.88
C LEU A 64 10.91 -6.24 -22.28
N ASN A 65 11.39 -5.35 -23.15
CA ASN A 65 12.82 -5.17 -23.37
C ASN A 65 13.32 -3.97 -22.56
N ASP A 66 14.65 -3.90 -22.36
CA ASP A 66 15.30 -2.86 -21.56
C ASP A 66 14.95 -1.44 -22.05
N ALA A 67 14.94 -1.21 -23.38
CA ALA A 67 14.60 0.09 -23.94
C ALA A 67 13.18 0.55 -23.61
N LEU A 68 12.23 -0.40 -23.55
CA LEU A 68 10.85 -0.14 -23.17
C LEU A 68 10.71 0.11 -21.66
N LEU A 69 11.46 -0.62 -20.82
CA LEU A 69 11.53 -0.35 -19.39
C LEU A 69 12.04 1.08 -19.14
N TYR A 70 13.13 1.47 -19.80
CA TYR A 70 13.73 2.81 -19.66
C TYR A 70 12.82 3.94 -20.15
N ARG A 71 11.84 3.66 -21.01
CA ARG A 71 10.83 4.63 -21.42
C ARG A 71 9.82 4.93 -20.30
N HIS A 72 9.63 4.00 -19.36
CA HIS A 72 8.69 4.13 -18.26
C HIS A 72 9.34 4.50 -16.93
N PHE A 73 10.61 4.14 -16.73
CA PHE A 73 11.42 4.47 -15.56
C PHE A 73 12.86 4.73 -15.98
N ALA A 74 13.40 5.89 -15.65
CA ALA A 74 14.76 6.31 -15.97
C ALA A 74 15.83 5.48 -15.25
N SER A 75 15.52 4.91 -14.09
CA SER A 75 16.46 4.11 -13.29
C SER A 75 15.76 3.04 -12.45
N LYS A 76 16.56 2.14 -11.86
CA LYS A 76 16.07 1.13 -10.91
C LYS A 76 15.58 1.79 -9.62
N GLU A 77 16.22 2.89 -9.23
CA GLU A 77 15.83 3.74 -8.10
C GLU A 77 14.46 4.38 -8.34
N GLU A 78 14.14 4.82 -9.57
CA GLU A 78 12.79 5.33 -9.89
C GLU A 78 11.72 4.22 -9.78
N ILE A 79 12.08 2.98 -10.12
CA ILE A 79 11.18 1.83 -9.91
C ILE A 79 10.94 1.60 -8.42
N LEU A 80 12.00 1.63 -7.60
CA LEU A 80 11.89 1.52 -6.15
C LEU A 80 11.04 2.65 -5.56
N ALA A 81 11.27 3.89 -6.01
CA ALA A 81 10.46 5.06 -5.66
C ALA A 81 8.98 4.86 -6.04
N GLY A 82 8.68 4.23 -7.18
CA GLY A 82 7.31 3.88 -7.56
C GLY A 82 6.66 2.82 -6.67
N LEU A 83 7.45 1.91 -6.07
CA LEU A 83 6.94 0.99 -5.04
C LEU A 83 6.64 1.72 -3.72
N MET A 84 7.33 2.82 -3.43
CA MET A 84 7.00 3.67 -2.28
C MET A 84 5.63 4.34 -2.45
N ASP A 85 5.34 4.83 -3.66
CA ASP A 85 4.00 5.36 -3.98
C ASP A 85 2.94 4.29 -3.77
N GLN A 86 3.18 3.05 -4.18
CA GLN A 86 2.26 1.95 -3.93
C GLN A 86 2.10 1.67 -2.43
N ALA A 87 3.18 1.67 -1.66
CA ALA A 87 3.14 1.44 -0.22
C ALA A 87 2.31 2.51 0.50
N VAL A 88 2.48 3.78 0.15
CA VAL A 88 1.68 4.88 0.70
C VAL A 88 0.21 4.79 0.25
N ALA A 89 -0.02 4.54 -1.04
CA ALA A 89 -1.37 4.44 -1.61
C ALA A 89 -2.20 3.32 -0.99
N VAL A 90 -1.57 2.20 -0.61
CA VAL A 90 -2.21 1.07 0.08
C VAL A 90 -2.91 1.52 1.38
N PHE A 91 -2.27 2.39 2.16
CA PHE A 91 -2.88 2.92 3.38
C PHE A 91 -3.80 4.11 3.14
N GLN A 92 -3.55 4.93 2.12
CA GLN A 92 -4.46 6.02 1.72
C GLN A 92 -5.81 5.52 1.20
N ALA A 93 -5.88 4.27 0.72
CA ALA A 93 -7.13 3.63 0.32
C ALA A 93 -7.99 3.16 1.51
N LEU A 94 -7.49 3.24 2.74
CA LEU A 94 -8.32 3.05 3.93
C LEU A 94 -9.34 4.19 4.04
N PRO A 95 -10.55 3.93 4.56
CA PRO A 95 -11.51 4.99 4.84
C PRO A 95 -10.88 6.05 5.74
N GLU A 96 -11.10 7.32 5.40
CA GLU A 96 -10.68 8.44 6.24
C GLU A 96 -11.30 8.30 7.64
N LEU A 97 -10.52 8.63 8.66
CA LEU A 97 -11.04 8.68 10.02
C LEU A 97 -12.02 9.85 10.12
N PRO A 98 -13.21 9.66 10.71
CA PRO A 98 -14.12 10.78 10.94
C PRO A 98 -13.49 11.70 11.97
N VAL A 99 -12.88 12.80 11.51
CA VAL A 99 -12.38 13.86 12.39
C VAL A 99 -13.56 14.75 12.77
N PRO A 100 -14.07 14.67 14.02
CA PRO A 100 -15.14 15.54 14.44
C PRO A 100 -14.63 16.99 14.49
N PRO A 101 -15.48 17.98 14.21
CA PRO A 101 -15.09 19.37 14.33
C PRO A 101 -14.63 19.66 15.77
N PRO A 102 -13.69 20.61 15.97
CA PRO A 102 -13.20 20.95 17.30
C PRO A 102 -14.36 21.27 18.27
N GLY A 103 -14.38 20.59 19.42
CA GLY A 103 -15.41 20.76 20.45
C GLY A 103 -16.69 19.93 20.26
N ALA A 104 -16.81 19.13 19.20
CA ALA A 104 -17.89 18.14 19.11
C ALA A 104 -17.61 16.94 20.02
N GLU A 105 -18.66 16.39 20.63
CA GLU A 105 -18.54 15.17 21.43
C GLU A 105 -18.21 13.97 20.53
N PRO A 106 -17.28 13.10 20.95
CA PRO A 106 -16.99 11.89 20.20
C PRO A 106 -18.19 10.94 20.18
N GLU A 107 -18.57 10.48 18.98
CA GLU A 107 -19.69 9.54 18.81
C GLU A 107 -19.39 8.12 19.31
N LEU A 108 -18.10 7.76 19.38
CA LEU A 108 -17.63 6.41 19.74
C LEU A 108 -16.62 6.48 20.88
N PRO A 109 -16.55 5.46 21.76
CA PRO A 109 -15.47 5.37 22.74
C PRO A 109 -14.10 5.26 22.06
N LEU A 110 -13.08 5.92 22.64
CA LEU A 110 -11.73 5.95 22.07
C LEU A 110 -11.14 4.55 21.84
N GLU A 111 -11.38 3.60 22.75
CA GLU A 111 -10.94 2.21 22.59
C GLU A 111 -11.54 1.55 21.34
N VAL A 112 -12.80 1.85 21.02
CA VAL A 112 -13.50 1.30 19.83
C VAL A 112 -12.90 1.87 18.56
N LEU A 113 -12.64 3.18 18.53
CA LEU A 113 -11.96 3.85 17.42
C LEU A 113 -10.56 3.26 17.20
N LEU A 114 -9.73 3.21 18.25
CA LEU A 114 -8.38 2.68 18.16
C LEU A 114 -8.37 1.21 17.70
N ARG A 115 -9.31 0.39 18.18
CA ARG A 115 -9.45 -0.98 17.70
C ARG A 115 -9.77 -1.04 16.21
N PHE A 116 -10.73 -0.24 15.74
CA PHE A 116 -11.09 -0.16 14.32
C PHE A 116 -9.89 0.25 13.46
N VAL A 117 -9.15 1.28 13.87
CA VAL A 117 -7.93 1.74 13.17
C VAL A 117 -6.86 0.65 13.16
N GLY A 118 -6.60 0.02 14.29
CA GLY A 118 -5.58 -1.02 14.42
C GLY A 118 -5.88 -2.26 13.60
N GLU A 119 -7.13 -2.74 13.61
CA GLU A 119 -7.56 -3.90 12.81
C GLU A 119 -7.47 -3.59 11.31
N GLY A 120 -7.91 -2.40 10.90
CA GLY A 120 -7.78 -1.92 9.52
C GLY A 120 -6.32 -1.88 9.06
N PHE A 121 -5.44 -1.29 9.89
CA PHE A 121 -4.01 -1.20 9.64
C PHE A 121 -3.37 -2.58 9.48
N VAL A 122 -3.58 -3.48 10.45
CA VAL A 122 -2.99 -4.83 10.43
C VAL A 122 -3.45 -5.61 9.21
N ARG A 123 -4.74 -5.56 8.88
CA ARG A 123 -5.29 -6.24 7.70
C ARG A 123 -4.63 -5.76 6.40
N VAL A 124 -4.51 -4.44 6.24
CA VAL A 124 -3.91 -3.84 5.04
C VAL A 124 -2.41 -4.11 4.94
N ALA A 125 -1.69 -3.96 6.06
CA ALA A 125 -0.26 -4.24 6.12
C ALA A 125 0.03 -5.73 5.84
N ARG A 126 -0.76 -6.65 6.41
CA ARG A 126 -0.62 -8.10 6.16
C ARG A 126 -0.83 -8.49 4.70
N ALA A 127 -1.80 -7.87 4.04
CA ALA A 127 -2.04 -8.07 2.61
C ALA A 127 -0.91 -7.54 1.72
N ASN A 128 0.01 -6.72 2.27
CA ASN A 128 1.09 -6.06 1.54
C ASN A 128 2.44 -6.12 2.30
N LEU A 129 2.71 -7.22 3.01
CA LEU A 129 3.91 -7.36 3.85
C LEU A 129 5.23 -7.29 3.06
N ASP A 130 5.20 -7.72 1.81
CA ASP A 130 6.33 -7.62 0.90
C ASP A 130 6.74 -6.16 0.64
N LEU A 131 5.79 -5.22 0.49
CA LEU A 131 6.11 -3.79 0.40
C LEU A 131 6.75 -3.29 1.70
N LEU A 132 6.20 -3.65 2.86
CA LEU A 132 6.79 -3.29 4.16
C LEU A 132 8.21 -3.85 4.31
N THR A 133 8.42 -5.09 3.87
CA THR A 133 9.72 -5.76 3.94
C THR A 133 10.74 -5.08 3.04
N ILE A 134 10.37 -4.75 1.79
CA ILE A 134 11.21 -4.00 0.85
C ILE A 134 11.58 -2.63 1.42
N MET A 135 10.61 -1.90 1.99
CA MET A 135 10.84 -0.58 2.60
C MET A 135 11.91 -0.63 3.70
N ILE A 136 11.87 -1.68 4.53
CA ILE A 136 12.80 -1.87 5.64
C ILE A 136 14.17 -2.34 5.13
N SER A 137 14.20 -3.32 4.22
CA SER A 137 15.46 -3.84 3.68
C SER A 137 16.22 -2.79 2.89
N GLU A 138 15.50 -1.94 2.15
CA GLU A 138 16.06 -0.94 1.24
C GLU A 138 16.07 0.49 1.80
N HIS A 139 15.90 0.66 3.12
CA HIS A 139 15.86 1.97 3.78
C HIS A 139 17.06 2.87 3.44
N ARG A 140 18.24 2.29 3.15
CA ARG A 140 19.43 3.06 2.74
C ARG A 140 19.29 3.66 1.35
N SER A 141 18.74 2.90 0.40
CA SER A 141 18.45 3.38 -0.95
C SER A 141 17.30 4.38 -0.99
N LEU A 142 16.51 4.42 0.08
CA LEU A 142 15.36 5.30 0.26
C LEU A 142 15.61 6.43 1.27
N ALA A 143 16.85 6.61 1.74
CA ALA A 143 17.14 7.50 2.87
C ALA A 143 16.77 8.98 2.60
N GLU A 144 16.79 9.40 1.33
CA GLU A 144 16.39 10.75 0.91
C GLU A 144 14.90 10.86 0.56
N ASP A 145 14.17 9.74 0.54
CA ASP A 145 12.74 9.70 0.23
C ASP A 145 11.91 9.90 1.50
N THR A 146 11.30 11.07 1.63
CA THR A 146 10.51 11.44 2.82
C THR A 146 9.06 10.98 2.75
N ARG A 147 8.56 10.50 1.60
CA ARG A 147 7.11 10.27 1.40
C ARG A 147 6.50 9.32 2.41
N PHE A 148 7.22 8.25 2.75
CA PHE A 148 6.76 7.29 3.76
C PHE A 148 6.74 7.90 5.16
N VAL A 149 7.80 8.63 5.56
CA VAL A 149 7.85 9.23 6.90
C VAL A 149 6.86 10.39 7.05
N GLU A 150 6.64 11.17 6.00
CA GLU A 150 5.57 12.18 5.94
C GLU A 150 4.18 11.55 6.04
N PHE A 151 3.99 10.38 5.41
CA PHE A 151 2.74 9.63 5.56
C PHE A 151 2.52 9.17 7.00
N VAL A 152 3.53 8.57 7.63
CA VAL A 152 3.45 8.14 9.03
C VAL A 152 3.20 9.34 9.95
N ASP A 153 3.84 10.47 9.68
CA ASP A 153 3.68 11.68 10.49
C ASP A 153 2.26 12.26 10.41
N ARG A 154 1.71 12.33 9.20
CA ARG A 154 0.33 12.76 8.97
C ARG A 154 -0.66 11.84 9.67
N ALA A 155 -0.53 10.53 9.50
CA ALA A 155 -1.41 9.55 10.13
C ALA A 155 -1.37 9.64 11.66
N ALA A 156 -0.19 9.86 12.25
CA ALA A 156 -0.05 10.05 13.69
C ALA A 156 -0.63 11.38 14.18
N THR A 157 -0.49 12.45 13.40
CA THR A 157 -1.07 13.76 13.70
C THR A 157 -2.60 13.71 13.67
N GLU A 158 -3.19 13.11 12.64
CA GLU A 158 -4.64 12.96 12.51
C GLU A 158 -5.23 12.11 13.64
N LEU A 159 -4.64 10.95 13.92
CA LEU A 159 -5.09 10.11 15.03
C LEU A 159 -4.84 10.77 16.40
N GLY A 160 -3.75 11.53 16.53
CA GLY A 160 -3.45 12.29 17.74
C GLY A 160 -4.52 13.32 18.06
N ALA A 161 -4.94 14.11 17.06
CA ALA A 161 -6.02 15.08 17.20
C ALA A 161 -7.35 14.41 17.62
N LEU A 162 -7.63 13.21 17.10
CA LEU A 162 -8.78 12.42 17.54
C LEU A 162 -8.67 12.01 19.01
N ILE A 163 -7.50 11.51 19.43
CA ILE A 163 -7.25 11.13 20.83
C ILE A 163 -7.44 12.33 21.76
N ASP A 164 -6.89 13.49 21.41
CA ASP A 164 -7.00 14.71 22.22
C ASP A 164 -8.44 15.24 22.26
N GLY A 165 -9.21 15.09 21.17
CA GLY A 165 -10.65 15.40 21.16
C GLY A 165 -11.47 14.57 22.15
N HIS A 166 -11.09 13.31 22.38
CA HIS A 166 -11.74 12.47 23.41
C HIS A 166 -11.37 12.87 24.84
N ARG A 167 -10.26 13.61 25.04
CA ARG A 167 -9.87 14.18 26.34
C ARG A 167 -10.60 15.49 26.65
N GLY A 168 -10.82 16.32 25.63
CA GLY A 168 -11.43 17.65 25.74
C GLY A 168 -12.88 17.68 26.24
N GLY A 169 -13.57 16.53 26.30
CA GLY A 169 -14.88 16.40 26.95
C GLY A 169 -14.84 16.24 28.48
N GLN A 170 -13.65 16.13 29.09
CA GLN A 170 -13.50 15.85 30.53
C GLN A 170 -12.68 16.89 31.33
N GLY A 171 -12.37 18.07 30.78
CA GLY A 171 -11.61 19.10 31.51
C GLY A 171 -11.87 20.53 31.05
N GLU A 172 -11.93 21.46 32.00
CA GLU A 172 -11.98 22.91 31.77
C GLU A 172 -10.86 23.38 30.81
N PRO A 173 -11.08 24.48 30.06
CA PRO A 173 -10.06 25.01 29.16
C PRO A 173 -8.86 25.50 29.97
N ALA A 174 -7.79 24.71 29.98
CA ALA A 174 -6.52 25.10 30.57
C ALA A 174 -5.93 26.26 29.77
N GLY A 175 -5.71 27.37 30.45
CA GLY A 175 -5.12 28.59 29.91
C GLY A 175 -3.76 28.34 29.27
N ALA A 176 -3.45 29.20 28.29
CA ALA A 176 -2.19 29.26 27.55
C ALA A 176 -0.97 29.09 28.47
N GLY A 177 -0.39 27.90 28.45
CA GLY A 177 0.88 27.56 29.09
C GLY A 177 1.69 26.72 28.11
N GLU A 178 2.82 27.27 27.67
CA GLU A 178 3.70 26.72 26.65
C GLU A 178 4.26 25.33 27.01
N GLY A 179 4.08 24.36 26.09
CA GLY A 179 5.17 23.44 25.74
C GLY A 179 5.07 21.94 26.07
N ALA A 180 4.09 21.46 26.85
CA ALA A 180 4.04 20.02 27.22
C ALA A 180 2.70 19.30 27.02
N GLY A 181 1.59 20.05 26.83
CA GLY A 181 0.26 19.47 26.62
C GLY A 181 -0.02 19.03 25.17
N ASP A 182 0.67 19.62 24.19
CA ASP A 182 0.26 19.62 22.78
C ASP A 182 0.70 18.38 21.97
N ALA A 183 1.56 17.53 22.53
CA ALA A 183 2.11 16.36 21.84
C ALA A 183 1.58 15.01 22.39
N THR A 184 0.70 15.01 23.40
CA THR A 184 0.30 13.77 24.09
C THR A 184 -0.49 12.83 23.18
N GLY A 185 -1.50 13.34 22.45
CA GLY A 185 -2.24 12.57 21.47
C GLY A 185 -1.34 12.04 20.35
N TYR A 186 -0.49 12.92 19.79
CA TYR A 186 0.47 12.54 18.74
C TYR A 186 1.42 11.42 19.21
N LEU A 187 2.02 11.53 20.39
CA LEU A 187 2.93 10.51 20.94
C LEU A 187 2.20 9.20 21.25
N THR A 188 0.94 9.27 21.69
CA THR A 188 0.08 8.10 21.88
C THR A 188 -0.19 7.41 20.54
N ALA A 189 -0.55 8.17 19.50
CA ALA A 189 -0.76 7.66 18.15
C ALA A 189 0.52 7.06 17.55
N ARG A 190 1.68 7.71 17.72
CA ARG A 190 2.99 7.17 17.29
C ARG A 190 3.33 5.86 18.00
N THR A 191 3.07 5.78 19.30
CA THR A 191 3.28 4.55 20.07
C THR A 191 2.34 3.44 19.60
N PHE A 192 1.08 3.79 19.30
CA PHE A 192 0.08 2.86 18.79
C PHE A 192 0.52 2.26 17.44
N PHE A 193 0.79 3.09 16.43
CA PHE A 193 1.26 2.61 15.12
C PHE A 193 2.61 1.89 15.20
N GLY A 194 3.54 2.38 16.00
CA GLY A 194 4.84 1.73 16.21
C GLY A 194 4.70 0.33 16.80
N SER A 195 3.76 0.14 17.74
CA SER A 195 3.48 -1.18 18.32
C SER A 195 2.87 -2.14 17.29
N LEU A 196 1.98 -1.65 16.41
CA LEU A 196 1.44 -2.45 15.31
C LEU A 196 2.51 -2.87 14.31
N ILE A 197 3.39 -1.95 13.91
CA ILE A 197 4.53 -2.28 13.04
C ILE A 197 5.44 -3.31 13.72
N SER A 198 5.81 -3.08 14.98
CA SER A 198 6.64 -4.01 15.75
C SER A 198 6.03 -5.41 15.83
N PHE A 199 4.72 -5.50 16.08
CA PHE A 199 3.97 -6.76 16.06
C PHE A 199 4.10 -7.46 14.71
N LEU A 200 3.83 -6.78 13.59
CA LEU A 200 3.92 -7.36 12.25
C LEU A 200 5.35 -7.84 11.94
N LEU A 201 6.36 -7.05 12.28
CA LEU A 201 7.75 -7.42 12.03
C LEU A 201 8.17 -8.64 12.86
N LEU A 202 7.83 -8.66 14.14
CA LEU A 202 8.20 -9.78 15.01
C LEU A 202 7.42 -11.05 14.66
N GLN A 203 6.10 -10.94 14.50
CA GLN A 203 5.22 -12.08 14.26
C GLN A 203 5.34 -12.61 12.84
N ASP A 204 5.10 -11.76 11.84
CA ASP A 204 4.94 -12.20 10.44
C ASP A 204 6.28 -12.28 9.70
N VAL A 205 7.23 -11.37 9.98
CA VAL A 205 8.51 -11.31 9.24
C VAL A 205 9.60 -12.12 9.92
N LEU A 206 9.80 -11.93 11.23
CA LEU A 206 10.85 -12.61 12.00
C LEU A 206 10.44 -13.99 12.52
N GLY A 207 9.16 -14.36 12.35
CA GLY A 207 8.66 -15.69 12.65
C GLY A 207 8.50 -15.99 14.14
N LEU A 208 8.19 -14.98 14.95
CA LEU A 208 7.84 -15.16 16.37
C LEU A 208 6.57 -16.00 16.53
N ASP A 209 5.70 -16.03 15.52
CA ASP A 209 4.50 -16.86 15.43
C ASP A 209 4.82 -18.37 15.61
N ARG A 210 6.00 -18.82 15.15
CA ARG A 210 6.48 -20.21 15.31
C ARG A 210 6.78 -20.58 16.77
N ILE A 211 7.08 -19.59 17.61
CA ILE A 211 7.37 -19.77 19.04
C ILE A 211 6.11 -19.51 19.86
N ARG A 212 5.40 -18.43 19.54
CA ARG A 212 4.19 -18.00 20.23
C ARG A 212 3.23 -17.36 19.22
N PRO A 213 2.27 -18.14 18.69
CA PRO A 213 1.25 -17.59 17.81
C PRO A 213 0.34 -16.66 18.62
N LEU A 214 0.06 -15.49 18.06
CA LEU A 214 -0.90 -14.53 18.62
C LEU A 214 -1.93 -14.17 17.55
N ASP A 215 -3.21 -14.16 17.95
CA ASP A 215 -4.26 -13.58 17.12
C ASP A 215 -4.06 -12.06 17.05
N PRO A 216 -3.95 -11.47 15.85
CA PRO A 216 -3.83 -10.02 15.73
C PRO A 216 -5.00 -9.25 16.33
N ALA A 217 -6.21 -9.80 16.32
CA ALA A 217 -7.38 -9.15 16.91
C ALA A 217 -7.22 -9.00 18.43
N ASP A 218 -6.62 -9.99 19.09
CA ASP A 218 -6.33 -9.93 20.53
C ASP A 218 -5.22 -8.91 20.83
N TYR A 219 -4.16 -8.86 20.01
CA TYR A 219 -3.10 -7.87 20.16
C TYR A 219 -3.62 -6.44 19.99
N VAL A 220 -4.41 -6.19 18.94
CA VAL A 220 -5.00 -4.87 18.67
C VAL A 220 -5.95 -4.47 19.79
N ARG A 221 -6.79 -5.40 20.28
CA ARG A 221 -7.73 -5.11 21.38
C ARG A 221 -7.00 -4.64 22.63
N GLU A 222 -5.94 -5.34 23.03
CA GLU A 222 -5.17 -4.99 24.23
C GLU A 222 -4.37 -3.68 24.05
N LEU A 223 -3.82 -3.47 22.86
CA LEU A 223 -3.12 -2.22 22.52
C LEU A 223 -4.08 -1.02 22.55
N ALA A 224 -5.28 -1.16 21.96
CA ALA A 224 -6.31 -0.13 21.95
C ALA A 224 -6.77 0.23 23.37
N ARG A 225 -7.00 -0.77 24.22
CA ARG A 225 -7.33 -0.57 25.64
C ARG A 225 -6.22 0.19 26.37
N THR A 226 -4.97 -0.21 26.18
CA THR A 226 -3.82 0.44 26.85
C THR A 226 -3.65 1.89 26.41
N ALA A 227 -3.76 2.15 25.10
CA ALA A 227 -3.66 3.50 24.55
C ALA A 227 -4.82 4.40 25.01
N ALA A 228 -6.05 3.88 25.02
CA ALA A 228 -7.21 4.61 25.53
C ALA A 228 -7.07 4.92 27.04
N GLY A 229 -6.60 3.96 27.84
CA GLY A 229 -6.38 4.17 29.28
C GLY A 229 -5.31 5.22 29.59
N ARG A 230 -4.22 5.27 28.81
CA ARG A 230 -3.20 6.33 28.91
C ARG A 230 -3.75 7.70 28.52
N ALA A 231 -4.66 7.74 27.55
CA ALA A 231 -5.33 8.95 27.14
C ALA A 231 -6.38 9.44 28.15
N SER A 232 -6.76 8.66 29.16
CA SER A 232 -7.70 9.09 30.22
C SER A 232 -7.03 9.65 31.48
N VAL A 233 -5.69 9.60 31.58
CA VAL A 233 -4.89 10.12 32.71
C VAL A 233 -4.28 11.48 32.36
#